data_AF-A0A821Z2G5-F1
#
_entry.id   AF-A0A821Z2G5-F1
#
_cell.length_a   1.000
_cell.length_b   1.000
_cell.length_c   1.000
_cell.angle_alpha   90.00
_cell.angle_beta   90.00
_cell.angle_gamma   90.00
#
_symmetry.space_group_name_H-M   'P 1'
#
loop_
_entity.id
_entity.type
_entity.pdbx_description
1 polymer ?
#
loop_
_entity_poly.entity_id
_entity_poly.type
_entity_poly.pdbx_seq_one_letter_code
_entity_poly.pdbx_strand_id
1 'polypeptide(L)'
;MNVDSTKLKDDKLLEAFQKDLRDTIDATSDDTINIDERYQLFLSQLKEKAEQHFPVEKNSNRKRKEWLTTDILKIVDQKAQAFIELQNNRGSKLEPKYQKKYERLRKTAKTMTEQRQVEYWDEVCEDIEKSIKNNDPATAFSIIRRLRGGSKRVENIPVQDKNGKFLVNSRDTLKRWGEFFCETLNVCTLIDQNLIDQIQILTLSTTEEHRQNAQPSIEEMRKAINRMKSRKAPGSDEVTVDILKAGGEP
;
A
#
# COMPACT_ATOMS: atom_id res chain seq x y z
N MET A 1 -6.26 -4.13 7.88
CA MET A 1 -5.24 -5.12 7.44
C MET A 1 -4.20 -4.48 6.51
N ASN A 2 -2.91 -4.69 6.76
CA ASN A 2 -1.81 -4.18 5.91
C ASN A 2 -1.14 -5.38 5.24
N VAL A 3 -1.47 -5.64 3.98
CA VAL A 3 -0.99 -6.79 3.19
C VAL A 3 -0.24 -6.27 1.97
N ASP A 4 0.90 -6.87 1.68
CA ASP A 4 1.73 -6.49 0.54
C ASP A 4 1.14 -7.02 -0.77
N SER A 5 0.36 -6.18 -1.45
CA SER A 5 -0.27 -6.49 -2.74
C SER A 5 0.73 -6.90 -3.85
N THR A 6 2.04 -6.65 -3.68
CA THR A 6 3.05 -7.08 -4.66
C THR A 6 3.37 -8.57 -4.55
N LYS A 7 3.23 -9.16 -3.35
CA LYS A 7 3.45 -10.60 -3.10
C LYS A 7 2.31 -11.48 -3.59
N LEU A 8 1.13 -10.90 -3.82
CA LEU A 8 -0.03 -11.58 -4.43
C LEU A 8 0.19 -11.99 -5.90
N LYS A 9 1.31 -11.55 -6.52
CA LYS A 9 1.69 -11.93 -7.88
C LYS A 9 2.60 -13.15 -7.95
N ASP A 10 3.04 -13.69 -6.81
CA ASP A 10 3.84 -14.91 -6.76
C ASP A 10 2.92 -16.12 -6.76
N ASP A 11 2.89 -16.85 -7.87
CA ASP A 11 2.01 -18.00 -8.09
C ASP A 11 2.19 -19.08 -7.01
N LYS A 12 3.41 -19.28 -6.50
CA LYS A 12 3.66 -20.30 -5.46
C LYS A 12 3.09 -19.93 -4.11
N LEU A 13 3.20 -18.65 -3.73
CA LEU A 13 2.61 -18.14 -2.50
C LEU A 13 1.08 -18.11 -2.58
N LEU A 14 0.55 -17.81 -3.78
CA LEU A 14 -0.88 -17.82 -4.04
C LEU A 14 -1.49 -19.22 -3.90
N GLU A 15 -0.88 -20.24 -4.52
CA GLU A 15 -1.33 -21.63 -4.41
C GLU A 15 -1.31 -22.12 -2.95
N ALA A 16 -0.25 -21.79 -2.20
CA ALA A 16 -0.14 -22.15 -0.79
C ALA A 16 -1.23 -21.49 0.06
N PHE A 17 -1.50 -20.20 -0.18
CA PHE A 17 -2.56 -19.45 0.49
C PHE A 17 -3.96 -20.03 0.20
N GLN A 18 -4.27 -20.32 -1.07
CA GLN A 18 -5.56 -20.88 -1.47
C GLN A 18 -5.81 -22.25 -0.84
N LYS A 19 -4.79 -23.11 -0.82
CA LYS A 19 -4.88 -24.43 -0.21
C LYS A 19 -5.16 -24.32 1.29
N ASP A 20 -4.36 -23.54 2.00
CA ASP A 20 -4.47 -23.36 3.45
C ASP A 20 -5.80 -22.70 3.86
N LEU A 21 -6.29 -21.76 3.05
CA LEU A 21 -7.60 -21.14 3.25
C LEU A 21 -8.76 -22.15 3.08
N ARG A 22 -8.73 -22.98 2.02
CA ARG A 22 -9.74 -24.03 1.80
C ARG A 22 -9.73 -25.06 2.93
N ASP A 23 -8.56 -25.58 3.28
CA ASP A 23 -8.41 -26.57 4.35
C ASP A 23 -8.97 -26.03 5.68
N THR A 24 -8.78 -24.74 5.96
CA THR A 24 -9.29 -24.07 7.17
C THR A 24 -10.82 -23.89 7.12
N ILE A 25 -11.38 -23.48 5.98
CA ILE A 25 -12.83 -23.28 5.82
C ILE A 25 -13.56 -24.62 5.93
N ASP A 26 -13.07 -25.66 5.25
CA ASP A 26 -13.68 -27.00 5.24
C ASP A 26 -13.67 -27.63 6.65
N ALA A 27 -12.59 -27.43 7.41
CA ALA A 27 -12.48 -27.94 8.78
C ALA A 27 -13.43 -27.26 9.78
N THR A 28 -13.95 -26.08 9.46
CA THR A 28 -14.75 -25.25 10.39
C THR A 28 -16.21 -25.11 9.96
N SER A 29 -16.65 -25.87 8.95
CA SER A 29 -18.03 -25.83 8.47
C SER A 29 -18.97 -26.50 9.47
N ASP A 30 -19.48 -25.72 10.42
CA ASP A 30 -20.57 -26.11 11.32
C ASP A 30 -21.88 -25.45 10.85
N ASP A 31 -22.82 -26.26 10.37
CA ASP A 31 -24.10 -25.79 9.83
C ASP A 31 -25.08 -25.30 10.91
N THR A 32 -24.71 -25.37 12.19
CA THR A 32 -25.54 -24.91 13.31
C THR A 32 -25.40 -23.41 13.61
N ILE A 33 -24.41 -22.74 13.00
CA ILE A 33 -24.02 -21.36 13.31
C ILE A 33 -24.81 -20.35 12.44
N ASN A 34 -25.17 -19.19 13.02
CA ASN A 34 -25.85 -18.10 12.30
C ASN A 34 -24.99 -17.59 11.12
N ILE A 35 -25.64 -17.12 10.05
CA ILE A 35 -24.98 -16.58 8.84
C ILE A 35 -24.02 -15.44 9.19
N ASP A 36 -24.40 -14.54 10.09
CA ASP A 36 -23.55 -13.42 10.50
C ASP A 36 -22.27 -13.90 11.20
N GLU A 37 -22.39 -14.92 12.06
CA GLU A 37 -21.29 -15.52 12.78
C GLU A 37 -20.36 -16.30 11.83
N ARG A 38 -20.93 -17.05 10.87
CA ARG A 38 -20.18 -17.71 9.79
C ARG A 38 -19.38 -16.70 8.96
N TYR A 39 -19.98 -15.56 8.65
CA TYR A 39 -19.30 -14.49 7.91
C TYR A 39 -18.15 -13.87 8.71
N GLN A 40 -18.35 -13.58 10.00
CA GLN A 40 -17.27 -13.06 10.85
C GLN A 40 -16.12 -14.06 11.00
N LEU A 41 -16.44 -15.35 11.14
CA LEU A 41 -15.47 -16.42 11.20
C LEU A 41 -14.66 -16.49 9.90
N PHE A 42 -15.32 -16.50 8.74
CA PHE A 42 -14.66 -16.44 7.44
C PHE A 42 -13.72 -15.23 7.33
N LEU A 43 -14.19 -14.03 7.73
CA LEU A 43 -13.36 -12.83 7.71
C LEU A 43 -12.12 -12.95 8.62
N SER A 44 -12.28 -13.52 9.81
CA SER A 44 -11.15 -13.72 10.73
C SER A 44 -10.11 -14.69 10.16
N GLN A 45 -10.56 -15.81 9.58
CA GLN A 45 -9.69 -16.81 8.97
C GLN A 45 -8.98 -16.24 7.75
N LEU A 46 -9.71 -15.54 6.88
CA LEU A 46 -9.15 -14.89 5.70
C LEU A 46 -8.06 -13.88 6.07
N LYS A 47 -8.30 -13.05 7.11
CA LYS A 47 -7.33 -12.07 7.60
C LYS A 47 -6.10 -12.75 8.19
N GLU A 48 -6.29 -13.75 9.06
CA GLU A 48 -5.20 -14.47 9.69
C GLU A 48 -4.29 -15.12 8.65
N LYS A 49 -4.88 -15.85 7.69
CA LYS A 49 -4.13 -16.50 6.61
C LYS A 49 -3.45 -15.49 5.69
N ALA A 50 -4.13 -14.39 5.36
CA ALA A 50 -3.52 -13.33 4.55
C ALA A 50 -2.31 -12.70 5.24
N GLU A 51 -2.36 -12.51 6.57
CA GLU A 51 -1.22 -11.98 7.34
C GLU A 51 -0.06 -12.99 7.44
N GLN A 52 -0.36 -14.29 7.55
CA GLN A 52 0.63 -15.37 7.57
C GLN A 52 1.39 -15.49 6.24
N HIS A 53 0.67 -15.48 5.12
CA HIS A 53 1.26 -15.68 3.77
C HIS A 53 1.81 -14.38 3.16
N PHE A 54 1.23 -13.22 3.50
CA PHE A 54 1.63 -11.92 2.94
C PHE A 54 2.07 -10.91 4.02
N PRO A 55 3.08 -11.23 4.84
CA PRO A 55 3.53 -10.33 5.89
C PRO A 55 4.13 -9.05 5.29
N VAL A 56 3.63 -7.91 5.76
CA VAL A 56 4.24 -6.60 5.49
C VAL A 56 5.48 -6.47 6.35
N GLU A 57 6.63 -6.30 5.69
CA GLU A 57 7.90 -6.06 6.36
C GLU A 57 7.88 -4.71 7.08
N LYS A 58 7.53 -4.72 8.37
CA LYS A 58 7.46 -3.53 9.25
C LYS A 58 8.80 -2.78 9.37
N ASN A 59 9.92 -3.42 9.01
CA ASN A 59 11.28 -2.91 9.23
C ASN A 59 11.98 -2.32 7.98
N SER A 60 11.29 -2.14 6.86
CA SER A 60 11.87 -1.45 5.68
C SER A 60 11.92 0.09 5.84
N ASN A 61 11.79 0.62 7.07
CA ASN A 61 11.78 2.06 7.34
C ASN A 61 13.14 2.74 7.16
N ARG A 62 14.21 1.97 6.96
CA ARG A 62 15.42 2.45 6.29
C ARG A 62 15.54 1.74 4.96
N LYS A 63 14.71 2.15 3.99
CA LYS A 63 14.99 1.86 2.59
C LYS A 63 16.40 2.37 2.32
N ARG A 64 17.35 1.44 2.19
CA ARG A 64 18.69 1.76 1.71
C ARG A 64 18.50 2.46 0.37
N LYS A 65 19.38 3.41 0.05
CA LYS A 65 19.31 4.10 -1.24
C LYS A 65 19.31 3.04 -2.34
N GLU A 66 18.36 3.12 -3.26
CA GLU A 66 18.08 2.07 -4.26
C GLU A 66 19.30 1.77 -5.14
N TRP A 67 20.18 2.76 -5.35
CA TRP A 67 21.43 2.61 -6.10
C TRP A 67 22.56 1.90 -5.32
N LEU A 68 22.45 1.67 -4.02
CA LEU A 68 23.55 1.14 -3.21
C LEU A 68 23.68 -0.38 -3.36
N THR A 69 24.61 -0.82 -4.20
CA THR A 69 24.89 -2.24 -4.47
C THR A 69 25.77 -2.88 -3.39
N THR A 70 25.72 -4.22 -3.31
CA THR A 70 26.55 -5.02 -2.39
C THR A 70 28.04 -4.85 -2.63
N ASP A 71 28.46 -4.62 -3.87
CA ASP A 71 29.88 -4.42 -4.21
C ASP A 71 30.41 -3.07 -3.74
N ILE A 72 29.59 -2.01 -3.81
CA ILE A 72 29.95 -0.71 -3.22
C ILE A 72 30.09 -0.86 -1.70
N LEU A 73 29.20 -1.61 -1.05
CA LEU A 73 29.28 -1.88 0.39
C LEU A 73 30.58 -2.60 0.75
N LYS A 74 30.95 -3.67 0.03
CA LYS A 74 32.23 -4.38 0.24
C LYS A 74 33.43 -3.43 0.16
N ILE A 75 33.45 -2.54 -0.83
CA ILE A 75 34.55 -1.58 -1.02
C ILE A 75 34.57 -0.52 0.07
N VAL A 76 33.40 -0.08 0.54
CA VAL A 76 33.27 0.83 1.69
C VAL A 76 33.79 0.17 2.97
N ASP A 77 33.48 -1.11 3.19
CA ASP A 77 33.96 -1.88 4.34
C ASP A 77 35.48 -2.08 4.26
N GLN A 78 36.02 -2.45 3.10
CA GLN A 78 37.46 -2.56 2.87
C GLN A 78 38.18 -1.22 3.11
N LYS A 79 37.58 -0.10 2.68
CA LYS A 79 38.09 1.25 2.95
C LYS A 79 38.08 1.55 4.45
N ALA A 80 37.05 1.15 5.18
CA ALA A 80 36.99 1.32 6.63
C ALA A 80 38.08 0.51 7.34
N GLN A 81 38.30 -0.74 6.92
CA GLN A 81 39.38 -1.57 7.48
C GLN A 81 40.77 -1.01 7.16
N ALA A 82 41.00 -0.55 5.92
CA ALA A 82 42.25 0.11 5.56
C ALA A 82 42.50 1.42 6.34
N PHE A 83 41.43 2.12 6.75
CA PHE A 83 41.56 3.28 7.64
C PHE A 83 42.01 2.89 9.05
N ILE A 84 41.45 1.81 9.60
CA ILE A 84 41.86 1.27 10.90
C ILE A 84 43.33 0.83 10.85
N GLU A 85 43.72 0.09 9.81
CA GLU A 85 45.12 -0.31 9.59
C GLU A 85 46.07 0.90 9.53
N LEU A 86 45.67 1.98 8.85
CA LEU A 86 46.45 3.22 8.78
C LEU A 86 46.59 3.89 10.15
N GLN A 87 45.50 3.98 10.92
CA GLN A 87 45.53 4.57 12.27
C GLN A 87 46.44 3.77 13.21
N ASN A 88 46.39 2.43 13.13
CA ASN A 88 47.20 1.56 13.98
C ASN A 88 48.70 1.59 13.63
N ASN A 89 49.07 1.96 12.40
CA ASN A 89 50.46 1.99 11.92
C ASN A 89 51.02 3.41 11.74
N ARG A 90 50.40 4.41 12.38
CA ARG A 90 50.79 5.81 12.26
C ARG A 90 52.17 6.04 12.88
N GLY A 91 53.08 6.72 12.17
CA GLY A 91 54.47 6.92 12.59
C GLY A 91 55.40 5.72 12.35
N SER A 92 54.88 4.60 11.82
CA SER A 92 55.69 3.43 11.44
C SER A 92 56.36 3.63 10.08
N LYS A 93 57.49 2.94 9.83
CA LYS A 93 58.11 2.87 8.49
C LYS A 93 57.15 2.34 7.41
N LEU A 94 56.12 1.59 7.80
CA LEU A 94 55.11 1.03 6.91
C LEU A 94 53.92 1.99 6.64
N GLU A 95 53.84 3.15 7.30
CA GLU A 95 52.76 4.12 7.13
C GLU A 95 52.49 4.47 5.65
N PRO A 96 53.50 4.76 4.79
CA PRO A 96 53.24 5.10 3.39
C PRO A 96 52.53 3.98 2.60
N LYS A 97 52.72 2.71 3.01
CA LYS A 97 52.06 1.55 2.38
C LYS A 97 50.57 1.52 2.73
N TYR A 98 50.23 1.69 4.00
CA TYR A 98 48.84 1.72 4.46
C TYR A 98 48.10 2.96 3.97
N GLN A 99 48.79 4.11 3.88
CA GLN A 99 48.22 5.33 3.31
C GLN A 99 47.85 5.13 1.84
N LYS A 100 48.76 4.60 1.02
CA LYS A 100 48.47 4.28 -0.39
C LYS A 100 47.30 3.30 -0.55
N LYS A 101 47.22 2.28 0.31
CA LYS A 101 46.10 1.31 0.32
C LYS A 101 44.77 2.01 0.60
N TYR A 102 44.72 2.85 1.64
CA TYR A 102 43.52 3.62 1.99
C TYR A 102 43.12 4.60 0.88
N GLU A 103 44.07 5.35 0.32
CA GLU A 103 43.81 6.31 -0.77
C GLU A 103 43.26 5.62 -2.02
N ARG A 104 43.81 4.46 -2.40
CA ARG A 104 43.29 3.66 -3.50
C ARG A 104 41.83 3.25 -3.25
N LEU A 105 41.54 2.65 -2.09
CA LEU A 105 40.19 2.23 -1.73
C LEU A 105 39.22 3.40 -1.60
N ARG A 106 39.68 4.55 -1.11
CA ARG A 106 38.88 5.78 -1.05
C ARG A 106 38.52 6.28 -2.45
N LYS A 107 39.47 6.30 -3.38
CA LYS A 107 39.22 6.68 -4.78
C LYS A 107 38.26 5.68 -5.45
N THR A 108 38.52 4.38 -5.33
CA THR A 108 37.66 3.34 -5.89
C THR A 108 36.24 3.41 -5.34
N ALA A 109 36.08 3.55 -4.02
CA ALA A 109 34.76 3.71 -3.39
C ALA A 109 33.99 4.92 -3.95
N LYS A 110 34.70 6.06 -4.11
CA LYS A 110 34.13 7.29 -4.66
C LYS A 110 33.69 7.07 -6.12
N THR A 111 34.59 6.60 -6.97
CA THR A 111 34.31 6.36 -8.41
C THR A 111 33.17 5.38 -8.61
N MET A 112 33.16 4.24 -7.90
CA MET A 112 32.08 3.25 -8.02
C MET A 112 30.74 3.81 -7.54
N THR A 113 30.75 4.63 -6.49
CA THR A 113 29.52 5.27 -5.98
C THR A 113 28.97 6.29 -6.97
N GLU A 114 29.84 7.13 -7.54
CA GLU A 114 29.45 8.15 -8.52
C GLU A 114 28.93 7.51 -9.81
N GLN A 115 29.65 6.51 -10.33
CA GLN A 115 29.24 5.79 -11.53
C GLN A 115 27.87 5.10 -11.33
N ARG A 116 27.70 4.37 -10.23
CA ARG A 116 26.43 3.67 -9.96
C ARG A 116 25.27 4.63 -9.74
N GLN A 117 25.52 5.83 -9.17
CA GLN A 117 24.49 6.85 -9.05
C GLN A 117 24.01 7.34 -10.41
N VAL A 118 24.93 7.58 -11.35
CA VAL A 118 24.58 7.98 -12.72
C VAL A 118 23.77 6.88 -13.40
N GLU A 119 24.28 5.66 -13.41
CA GLU A 119 23.60 4.49 -14.00
C GLU A 119 22.19 4.30 -13.44
N TYR A 120 22.02 4.46 -12.12
CA TYR A 120 20.71 4.35 -11.49
C TYR A 120 19.74 5.45 -11.94
N TRP A 121 20.21 6.69 -12.08
CA TRP A 121 19.34 7.77 -12.56
C TRP A 121 18.96 7.58 -14.03
N ASP A 122 19.86 7.05 -14.85
CA ASP A 122 19.57 6.70 -16.24
C ASP A 122 18.54 5.57 -16.33
N GLU A 123 18.72 4.49 -15.54
CA GLU A 123 17.74 3.39 -15.41
C GLU A 123 16.34 3.91 -15.04
N VAL A 124 16.26 4.80 -14.04
CA VAL A 124 15.01 5.39 -13.58
C VAL A 124 14.35 6.26 -14.66
N CYS A 125 15.13 7.05 -15.38
CA CYS A 125 14.62 7.87 -16.49
C CYS A 125 14.08 6.98 -17.61
N GLU A 126 14.81 5.93 -17.99
CA GLU A 126 14.36 4.95 -18.99
C GLU A 126 13.06 4.27 -18.59
N ASP A 127 12.91 3.87 -17.32
CA ASP A 127 11.68 3.23 -16.83
C ASP A 127 10.48 4.15 -16.91
N ILE A 128 10.66 5.44 -16.59
CA ILE A 128 9.61 6.46 -16.73
C ILE A 128 9.24 6.64 -18.20
N GLU A 129 10.23 6.77 -19.08
CA GLU A 129 10.00 6.93 -20.52
C GLU A 129 9.31 5.72 -21.14
N LYS A 130 9.75 4.49 -20.80
CA LYS A 130 9.13 3.24 -21.25
C LYS A 130 7.69 3.15 -20.78
N SER A 131 7.41 3.53 -19.54
CA SER A 131 6.04 3.54 -18.99
C SER A 131 5.13 4.51 -19.76
N ILE A 132 5.63 5.70 -20.10
CA ILE A 132 4.88 6.68 -20.89
C ILE A 132 4.67 6.18 -22.32
N LYS A 133 5.71 5.65 -22.97
CA LYS A 133 5.63 5.07 -24.34
C LYS A 133 4.63 3.92 -24.42
N ASN A 134 4.53 3.11 -23.36
CA ASN A 134 3.61 1.98 -23.26
C ASN A 134 2.19 2.39 -22.79
N ASN A 135 1.90 3.69 -22.73
CA ASN A 135 0.60 4.24 -22.32
C ASN A 135 0.18 3.84 -20.88
N ASP A 136 1.14 3.69 -19.97
CA ASP A 136 0.93 3.46 -18.53
C ASP A 136 1.44 4.66 -17.69
N PRO A 137 0.69 5.78 -17.68
CA PRO A 137 1.06 6.94 -16.90
C PRO A 137 0.99 6.68 -15.39
N ALA A 138 0.20 5.70 -14.94
CA ALA A 138 0.06 5.39 -13.52
C ALA A 138 1.39 4.89 -12.95
N THR A 139 2.09 4.00 -13.67
CA THR A 139 3.41 3.52 -13.28
C THR A 139 4.46 4.64 -13.31
N ALA A 140 4.48 5.47 -14.35
CA ALA A 140 5.38 6.63 -14.42
C ALA A 140 5.22 7.58 -13.22
N PHE A 141 3.99 7.99 -12.92
CA PHE A 141 3.70 8.85 -11.76
C PHE A 141 4.00 8.17 -10.43
N SER A 142 3.89 6.84 -10.34
CA SER A 142 4.25 6.11 -9.13
C SER A 142 5.76 6.17 -8.83
N ILE A 143 6.60 6.06 -9.87
CA ILE A 143 8.06 6.17 -9.78
C ILE A 143 8.43 7.59 -9.35
N ILE A 144 7.87 8.62 -10.01
CA ILE A 144 8.10 10.03 -9.65
C ILE A 144 7.68 10.30 -8.20
N ARG A 145 6.52 9.78 -7.77
CA ARG A 145 6.01 9.94 -6.41
C ARG A 145 6.89 9.25 -5.37
N ARG A 146 7.50 8.12 -5.71
CA ARG A 146 8.50 7.41 -4.89
C ARG A 146 9.76 8.26 -4.72
N LEU A 147 10.30 8.78 -5.83
CA LEU A 147 11.55 9.57 -5.85
C LEU A 147 11.43 10.91 -5.14
N ARG A 148 10.27 11.57 -5.24
CA ARG A 148 10.00 12.84 -4.55
C ARG A 148 10.18 12.72 -3.02
N GLY A 149 10.16 11.50 -2.49
CA GLY A 149 9.91 11.24 -1.08
C GLY A 149 8.44 11.54 -0.84
N GLY A 150 7.68 10.51 -0.43
CA GLY A 150 6.23 10.57 -0.33
C GLY A 150 5.77 11.93 0.15
N SER A 151 4.78 12.50 -0.56
CA SER A 151 4.19 13.81 -0.22
C SER A 151 4.20 13.90 1.29
N LYS A 152 4.93 14.87 1.86
CA LYS A 152 4.53 15.36 3.17
C LYS A 152 3.07 15.67 2.93
N ARG A 153 2.18 14.78 3.38
CA ARG A 153 0.78 15.14 3.48
C ARG A 153 0.88 16.44 4.25
N VAL A 154 0.26 17.49 3.75
CA VAL A 154 0.08 18.67 4.57
C VAL A 154 -0.87 18.17 5.67
N GLU A 155 -0.33 17.45 6.65
CA GLU A 155 -1.10 16.77 7.71
C GLU A 155 -1.74 17.83 8.61
N ASN A 156 -1.20 19.05 8.54
CA ASN A 156 -1.69 20.22 9.21
C ASN A 156 -2.06 21.28 8.16
N ILE A 157 -3.15 21.08 7.43
CA ILE A 157 -3.89 22.23 6.92
C ILE A 157 -4.52 22.85 8.17
N PRO A 158 -4.10 24.04 8.59
CA PRO A 158 -4.56 24.60 9.85
C PRO A 158 -6.05 24.94 9.71
N VAL A 159 -6.87 24.35 10.57
CA VAL A 159 -8.33 24.57 10.57
C VAL A 159 -8.60 25.90 11.27
N GLN A 160 -9.42 26.75 10.66
CA GLN A 160 -9.85 28.01 11.25
C GLN A 160 -11.21 27.89 11.92
N ASP A 161 -11.38 28.58 13.04
CA ASP A 161 -12.70 28.85 13.60
C ASP A 161 -13.49 29.82 12.69
N LYS A 162 -14.76 30.08 13.04
CA LYS A 162 -15.62 30.98 12.27
C LYS A 162 -15.11 32.43 12.21
N ASN A 163 -14.26 32.81 13.16
CA ASN A 163 -13.67 34.14 13.25
C ASN A 163 -12.32 34.23 12.53
N GLY A 164 -11.89 33.16 11.82
CA GLY A 164 -10.62 33.11 11.09
C GLY A 164 -9.40 32.79 11.96
N LYS A 165 -9.57 32.41 13.23
CA LYS A 165 -8.47 32.05 14.13
C LYS A 165 -8.09 30.58 13.94
N PHE A 166 -6.80 30.31 13.82
CA PHE A 166 -6.29 28.94 13.70
C PHE A 166 -6.49 28.13 14.99
N LEU A 167 -7.04 26.93 14.81
CA LEU A 167 -7.23 25.93 15.86
C LEU A 167 -6.00 25.04 15.94
N VAL A 168 -5.43 24.93 17.15
CA VAL A 168 -4.20 24.16 17.42
C VAL A 168 -4.51 22.84 18.13
N ASN A 169 -5.68 22.74 18.78
CA ASN A 169 -6.09 21.58 19.58
C ASN A 169 -7.02 20.66 18.76
N SER A 170 -6.73 19.35 18.78
CA SER A 170 -7.53 18.31 18.11
C SER A 170 -9.01 18.32 18.53
N ARG A 171 -9.29 18.56 19.82
CA ARG A 171 -10.68 18.62 20.32
C ARG A 171 -11.48 19.76 19.69
N ASP A 172 -10.86 20.93 19.59
CA ASP A 172 -11.50 22.12 19.05
C ASP A 172 -11.68 22.00 17.54
N THR A 173 -10.70 21.38 16.85
CA THR A 173 -10.82 21.01 15.44
C THR A 173 -11.99 20.07 15.19
N LEU A 174 -12.16 19.02 16.00
CA LEU A 174 -13.28 18.09 15.87
C LEU A 174 -14.62 18.78 16.09
N LYS A 175 -14.70 19.65 17.10
CA LYS A 175 -15.90 20.47 17.35
C LYS A 175 -16.21 21.38 16.16
N ARG A 176 -15.21 22.04 15.60
CA ARG A 176 -15.34 22.90 14.42
C ARG A 176 -15.81 22.14 13.18
N TRP A 177 -15.34 20.90 12.99
CA TRP A 177 -15.85 20.00 11.95
C TRP A 177 -17.32 19.65 12.18
N GLY A 178 -17.70 19.33 13.41
CA GLY A 178 -19.11 19.08 13.76
C GLY A 178 -19.99 20.28 13.43
N GLU A 179 -19.58 21.49 13.84
CA GLU A 179 -20.28 22.73 13.49
C GLU A 179 -20.39 22.93 11.97
N PHE A 180 -19.29 22.76 11.24
CA PHE A 180 -19.25 22.90 9.78
C PHE A 180 -20.21 21.94 9.07
N PHE A 181 -20.17 20.66 9.42
CA PHE A 181 -21.02 19.65 8.79
C PHE A 181 -22.48 19.84 9.17
N CYS A 182 -22.79 20.21 10.42
CA CYS A 182 -24.16 20.54 10.80
C CYS A 182 -24.71 21.71 9.98
N GLU A 183 -23.96 22.79 9.81
CA GLU A 183 -24.40 23.94 9.02
C GLU A 183 -24.53 23.64 7.53
N THR A 184 -23.61 22.84 6.99
CA THR A 184 -23.55 22.56 5.55
C THR A 184 -24.57 21.49 5.13
N LEU A 185 -24.75 20.45 5.95
CA LEU A 185 -25.58 19.28 5.60
C LEU A 185 -26.99 19.36 6.17
N ASN A 186 -27.19 19.99 7.33
CA ASN A 186 -28.52 20.14 7.94
C ASN A 186 -29.16 21.48 7.57
N VAL A 187 -29.01 21.89 6.31
CA VAL A 187 -29.79 22.99 5.77
C VAL A 187 -31.23 22.48 5.67
N CYS A 188 -32.11 23.00 6.51
CA CYS A 188 -33.55 22.76 6.40
C CYS A 188 -34.05 23.40 5.10
N THR A 189 -33.90 22.71 3.98
CA THR A 189 -34.61 23.03 2.76
C THR A 189 -36.09 22.78 3.03
N LEU A 190 -36.94 23.77 2.76
CA LEU A 190 -38.39 23.56 2.67
C LEU A 190 -38.62 22.66 1.45
N ILE A 191 -38.57 21.34 1.66
CA ILE A 191 -38.95 20.38 0.64
C ILE A 191 -40.48 20.43 0.62
N ASP A 192 -41.03 20.91 -0.49
CA ASP A 192 -42.47 20.87 -0.70
C ASP A 192 -42.92 19.40 -0.72
N GLN A 193 -43.76 19.02 0.24
CA GLN A 193 -44.27 17.66 0.34
C GLN A 193 -45.02 17.25 -0.94
N ASN A 194 -45.66 18.21 -1.62
CA ASN A 194 -46.30 17.95 -2.91
C ASN A 194 -45.30 17.55 -4.00
N LEU A 195 -44.04 18.02 -3.92
CA LEU A 195 -42.98 17.62 -4.84
C LEU A 195 -42.51 16.19 -4.55
N ILE A 196 -42.42 15.80 -3.27
CA ILE A 196 -42.10 14.42 -2.87
C ILE A 196 -43.17 13.46 -3.35
N ASP A 197 -44.45 13.81 -3.17
CA ASP A 197 -45.58 12.99 -3.60
C ASP A 197 -45.68 12.89 -5.13
N GLN A 198 -45.12 13.87 -5.86
CA GLN A 198 -44.96 13.84 -7.32
C GLN A 198 -43.75 13.00 -7.78
N ILE A 199 -42.84 12.59 -6.88
CA ILE A 199 -41.76 11.66 -7.24
C ILE A 199 -42.40 10.30 -7.51
N GLN A 200 -42.46 9.95 -8.79
CA GLN A 200 -42.94 8.66 -9.22
C GLN A 200 -41.97 7.58 -8.74
N ILE A 201 -42.33 6.88 -7.67
CA ILE A 201 -41.62 5.68 -7.24
C ILE A 201 -41.87 4.64 -8.32
N LEU A 202 -40.88 4.44 -9.21
CA LEU A 202 -40.90 3.35 -10.17
C LEU A 202 -40.89 2.04 -9.38
N THR A 203 -42.07 1.42 -9.26
CA THR A 203 -42.18 0.05 -8.81
C THR A 203 -41.50 -0.84 -9.84
N LEU A 204 -40.56 -1.67 -9.37
CA LEU A 204 -39.93 -2.68 -10.20
C LEU A 204 -41.02 -3.55 -10.81
N SER A 205 -40.84 -3.96 -12.07
CA SER A 205 -41.74 -4.96 -12.63
C SER A 205 -41.63 -6.25 -11.81
N THR A 206 -42.72 -7.00 -11.73
CA THR A 206 -42.74 -8.30 -11.02
C THR A 206 -41.63 -9.24 -11.52
N THR A 207 -41.25 -9.12 -12.80
CA THR A 207 -40.13 -9.87 -13.39
C THR A 207 -38.77 -9.41 -12.85
N GLU A 208 -38.52 -8.10 -12.73
CA GLU A 208 -37.27 -7.59 -12.18
C GLU A 208 -37.15 -7.82 -10.68
N GLU A 209 -38.26 -7.74 -9.95
CA GLU A 209 -38.32 -8.10 -8.53
C GLU A 209 -37.96 -9.58 -8.31
N HIS A 210 -38.55 -10.49 -9.10
CA HIS A 210 -38.17 -11.90 -9.06
C HIS A 210 -36.70 -12.14 -9.41
N ARG A 211 -36.16 -11.39 -10.38
CA ARG A 211 -34.75 -11.51 -10.78
C ARG A 211 -33.80 -11.02 -9.68
N GLN A 212 -34.16 -9.97 -8.95
CA GLN A 212 -33.34 -9.44 -7.84
C GLN A 212 -33.43 -10.30 -6.58
N ASN A 213 -34.57 -10.96 -6.35
CA ASN A 213 -34.78 -11.85 -5.20
C ASN A 213 -34.28 -13.29 -5.45
N ALA A 214 -33.85 -13.62 -6.66
CA ALA A 214 -33.27 -14.92 -6.98
C ALA A 214 -31.91 -15.10 -6.27
N GLN A 215 -31.62 -16.33 -5.83
CA GLN A 215 -30.32 -16.64 -5.26
C GLN A 215 -29.22 -16.46 -6.32
N PRO A 216 -28.09 -15.81 -5.99
CA PRO A 216 -27.02 -15.57 -6.94
C PRO A 216 -26.36 -16.90 -7.35
N SER A 217 -26.10 -17.04 -8.65
CA SER A 217 -25.35 -18.19 -9.17
C SER A 217 -23.85 -18.05 -8.88
N ILE A 218 -23.14 -19.18 -8.73
CA ILE A 218 -21.67 -19.23 -8.60
C ILE A 218 -21.00 -18.48 -9.77
N GLU A 219 -21.56 -18.58 -10.99
CA GLU A 219 -21.03 -17.84 -12.14
C GLU A 219 -21.21 -16.33 -12.01
N GLU A 220 -22.31 -15.88 -11.41
CA GLU A 220 -22.56 -14.46 -11.15
C GLU A 220 -21.61 -13.94 -10.10
N MET A 221 -21.38 -14.70 -9.02
CA MET A 221 -20.39 -14.38 -7.99
C MET A 221 -18.98 -14.29 -8.59
N ARG A 222 -18.57 -15.29 -9.39
CA ARG A 222 -17.28 -15.28 -10.09
C ARG A 222 -17.12 -14.05 -10.99
N LYS A 223 -18.15 -13.71 -11.78
CA LYS A 223 -18.16 -12.52 -12.63
C LYS A 223 -18.10 -11.23 -11.81
N ALA A 224 -18.82 -11.17 -10.69
CA ALA A 224 -18.83 -10.02 -9.80
C ALA A 224 -17.44 -9.77 -9.19
N ILE A 225 -16.84 -10.79 -8.56
CA ILE A 225 -15.49 -10.73 -7.96
C ILE A 225 -14.46 -10.29 -9.00
N ASN A 226 -14.49 -10.86 -10.22
CA ASN A 226 -13.56 -10.50 -11.28
C ASN A 226 -13.72 -9.07 -11.78
N ARG A 227 -14.95 -8.54 -11.82
CA ARG A 227 -15.25 -7.15 -12.22
C ARG A 227 -14.83 -6.12 -11.18
N MET A 228 -14.64 -6.51 -9.92
CA MET A 228 -14.21 -5.57 -8.88
C MET A 228 -12.83 -4.98 -9.22
N LYS A 229 -12.67 -3.67 -8.97
CA LYS A 229 -11.40 -2.98 -9.25
C LYS A 229 -10.39 -3.27 -8.13
N SER A 230 -9.22 -3.76 -8.53
CA SER A 230 -8.06 -3.94 -7.67
C SER A 230 -7.48 -2.62 -7.15
N ARG A 231 -6.66 -2.67 -6.09
CA ARG A 231 -6.00 -1.49 -5.47
C ARG A 231 -6.95 -0.42 -4.93
N LYS A 232 -8.17 -0.80 -4.56
CA LYS A 232 -9.11 0.05 -3.84
C LYS A 232 -8.89 -0.07 -2.34
N ALA A 233 -9.22 0.99 -1.61
CA ALA A 233 -9.18 0.97 -0.16
C ALA A 233 -10.17 -0.09 0.37
N PRO A 234 -9.81 -0.84 1.43
CA PRO A 234 -10.72 -1.79 2.04
C PRO A 234 -11.90 -1.07 2.70
N GLY A 235 -13.01 -1.78 2.90
CA GLY A 235 -14.19 -1.30 3.61
C GLY A 235 -14.02 -1.38 5.13
N SER A 236 -15.15 -1.32 5.85
CA SER A 236 -15.21 -1.51 7.31
C SER A 236 -14.79 -2.92 7.74
N ASP A 237 -14.86 -3.89 6.83
CA ASP A 237 -14.38 -5.25 7.01
C ASP A 237 -12.86 -5.35 6.95
N GLU A 238 -12.16 -4.29 6.55
CA GLU A 238 -10.70 -4.23 6.36
C GLU A 238 -10.13 -5.24 5.34
N VAL A 239 -10.97 -5.82 4.48
CA VAL A 239 -10.55 -6.77 3.44
C VAL A 239 -10.42 -6.04 2.10
N THR A 240 -9.33 -6.30 1.37
CA THR A 240 -9.12 -5.71 0.04
C THR A 240 -9.60 -6.66 -1.06
N VAL A 241 -10.03 -6.07 -2.17
CA VAL A 241 -10.44 -6.83 -3.38
C VAL A 241 -9.34 -7.77 -3.86
N ASP A 242 -8.08 -7.37 -3.72
CA ASP A 242 -6.94 -8.16 -4.18
C ASP A 242 -6.80 -9.49 -3.41
N ILE A 243 -7.16 -9.49 -2.13
CA ILE A 243 -7.12 -10.69 -1.28
C ILE A 243 -8.34 -11.57 -1.50
N LEU A 244 -9.52 -10.96 -1.72
CA LEU A 244 -10.72 -11.69 -2.10
C LEU A 244 -10.52 -12.45 -3.42
N LYS A 245 -9.91 -11.79 -4.42
CA LYS A 245 -9.56 -12.44 -5.69
C LYS A 245 -8.50 -13.53 -5.52
N ALA A 246 -7.57 -13.35 -4.59
CA ALA A 246 -6.54 -14.33 -4.29
C ALA A 246 -7.08 -15.57 -3.56
N GLY A 247 -8.22 -15.46 -2.88
CA GLY A 247 -8.85 -16.54 -2.10
C GLY A 247 -9.31 -17.75 -2.92
N GLY A 248 -9.35 -17.64 -4.26
CA GLY A 248 -9.67 -18.73 -5.16
C GLY A 248 -11.12 -18.69 -5.65
N GLU A 249 -11.68 -19.87 -5.93
CA GLU A 249 -13.04 -20.01 -6.46
C GLU A 249 -14.10 -19.81 -5.36
N PRO A 250 -15.18 -19.04 -5.64
CA PRO A 250 -16.32 -18.84 -4.73
C PRO A 250 -17.26 -20.05 -4.70
#